data_AF-A0A109D7U6-F1
#
_entry.id   AF-A0A109D7U6-F1
#
_cell.length_a   1.000
_cell.length_b   1.000
_cell.length_c   1.000
_cell.angle_alpha   90.00
_cell.angle_beta   90.00
_cell.angle_gamma   90.00
#
_symmetry.space_group_name_H-M   'P 1'
#
loop_
_entity.id
_entity.type
_entity.pdbx_description
1 polymer ?
#
loop_
_entity_poly.entity_id
_entity_poly.type
_entity_poly.pdbx_seq_one_letter_code
_entity_poly.pdbx_strand_id
1 'polypeptide(L)'
;MVCKSDAASRQEYVTIRRKESGLVTKKFHLHQDSVDKLYELGLLIGYNELELKKNENLSAILEVCIDTFTDHFPKNRKPSRNSIRLQQLHKTIKFKEDEGYTDASIAEFLKYWDYQTPILFKNMTTQDGMKMKKFKLISWSDKAVARIKSPEYLKEQTEHLNKRPKRTLRKQRTVEPQKRKKRDFEDMFRYEI
;
A
#
# COMPACT_ATOMS: atom_id res chain seq x y z
N MET A 1 -41.73 14.03 -4.34
CA MET A 1 -40.46 13.25 -4.28
C MET A 1 -39.34 14.23 -3.97
N VAL A 2 -38.68 14.10 -2.81
CA VAL A 2 -37.56 14.97 -2.44
C VAL A 2 -36.27 14.34 -2.96
N CYS A 3 -35.62 14.96 -3.96
CA CYS A 3 -34.29 14.55 -4.39
C CYS A 3 -33.30 14.82 -3.26
N LYS A 4 -32.67 13.76 -2.71
CA LYS A 4 -31.55 13.91 -1.77
C LYS A 4 -30.42 14.67 -2.47
N SER A 5 -29.80 15.64 -1.77
CA SER A 5 -28.62 16.33 -2.28
C SER A 5 -27.46 15.34 -2.46
N ASP A 6 -26.57 15.60 -3.42
CA ASP A 6 -25.40 14.76 -3.71
C ASP A 6 -24.54 14.50 -2.46
N ALA A 7 -24.39 15.51 -1.59
CA ALA A 7 -23.69 15.36 -0.30
C ALA A 7 -24.39 14.39 0.67
N ALA A 8 -25.72 14.43 0.77
CA ALA A 8 -26.48 13.54 1.65
C ALA A 8 -26.42 12.09 1.14
N SER A 9 -26.52 11.88 -0.17
CA SER A 9 -26.39 10.57 -0.81
C SER A 9 -24.98 9.98 -0.63
N ARG A 10 -23.93 10.81 -0.77
CA ARG A 10 -22.54 10.39 -0.50
C ARG A 10 -22.33 9.98 0.96
N GLN A 11 -22.91 10.73 1.90
CA GLN A 11 -22.78 10.42 3.33
C GLN A 11 -23.50 9.11 3.70
N GLU A 12 -24.66 8.85 3.10
CA GLU A 12 -25.40 7.60 3.25
C GLU A 12 -24.61 6.42 2.68
N TYR A 13 -24.04 6.57 1.48
CA TYR A 13 -23.17 5.56 0.85
C TYR A 13 -21.95 5.21 1.73
N VAL A 14 -21.27 6.21 2.31
CA VAL A 14 -20.15 6.00 3.24
C VAL A 14 -20.61 5.29 4.52
N THR A 15 -21.78 5.64 5.04
CA THR A 15 -22.35 5.01 6.24
C THR A 15 -22.68 3.54 6.00
N ILE A 16 -23.31 3.22 4.88
CA ILE A 16 -23.63 1.84 4.47
C ILE A 16 -22.34 1.04 4.32
N ARG A 17 -21.37 1.55 3.55
CA ARG A 17 -20.08 0.87 3.35
C ARG A 17 -19.41 0.55 4.68
N ARG A 18 -19.35 1.51 5.61
CA ARG A 18 -18.71 1.32 6.92
C ARG A 18 -19.38 0.23 7.73
N LYS A 19 -20.72 0.24 7.76
CA LYS A 19 -21.51 -0.80 8.42
C LYS A 19 -21.22 -2.17 7.82
N GLU A 20 -21.23 -2.27 6.50
CA GLU A 20 -20.95 -3.53 5.81
C GLU A 20 -19.49 -3.98 5.93
N SER A 21 -18.55 -3.07 6.21
CA SER A 21 -17.13 -3.42 6.37
C SER A 21 -16.76 -3.91 7.77
N GLY A 22 -17.71 -3.91 8.71
CA GLY A 22 -17.46 -4.22 10.12
C GLY A 22 -16.72 -3.12 10.88
N LEU A 23 -16.61 -1.93 10.28
CA LEU A 23 -15.93 -0.80 10.92
C LEU A 23 -16.84 -0.16 11.96
N VAL A 24 -16.44 -0.27 13.22
CA VAL A 24 -17.12 0.39 14.35
C VAL A 24 -16.54 1.79 14.54
N THR A 25 -17.40 2.81 14.54
CA THR A 25 -16.96 4.18 14.82
C THR A 25 -16.74 4.37 16.31
N LYS A 26 -15.50 4.65 16.70
CA LYS A 26 -15.14 5.08 18.06
C LYS A 26 -14.73 6.55 18.03
N LYS A 27 -15.30 7.36 18.93
CA LYS A 27 -14.94 8.78 19.06
C LYS A 27 -13.72 8.91 19.97
N PHE A 28 -12.66 9.54 19.48
CA PHE A 28 -11.48 9.90 20.26
C PHE A 28 -11.40 11.41 20.38
N HIS A 29 -11.12 11.91 21.58
CA HIS A 29 -10.82 13.31 21.82
C HIS A 29 -9.31 13.43 22.00
N LEU A 30 -8.64 13.97 20.99
CA LEU A 30 -7.18 14.11 20.96
C LEU A 30 -6.82 15.59 21.01
N HIS A 31 -5.72 15.91 21.70
CA HIS A 31 -5.12 17.24 21.61
C HIS A 31 -4.61 17.49 20.18
N GLN A 32 -4.61 18.75 19.73
CA GLN A 32 -4.19 19.10 18.36
C GLN A 32 -2.77 18.60 18.05
N ASP A 33 -1.82 18.79 18.97
CA ASP A 33 -0.45 18.25 18.85
C ASP A 33 -0.39 16.73 18.58
N SER A 34 -1.37 15.96 19.10
CA SER A 34 -1.43 14.51 18.86
C SER A 34 -1.95 14.22 17.46
N VAL A 35 -2.91 15.00 16.97
CA VAL A 35 -3.40 14.93 15.59
C VAL A 35 -2.28 15.28 14.61
N ASP A 36 -1.52 16.33 14.89
CA ASP A 36 -0.40 16.77 14.06
C ASP A 36 0.69 15.69 13.99
N LYS A 37 1.05 15.07 15.12
CA LYS A 37 1.99 13.92 15.15
C LYS A 37 1.49 12.72 14.36
N LEU A 38 0.20 12.39 14.44
CA LEU A 38 -0.39 11.32 13.63
C LEU A 38 -0.29 11.63 12.13
N TYR A 39 -0.48 12.90 11.77
CA TYR A 39 -0.33 13.36 10.39
C TYR A 39 1.11 13.23 9.89
N GLU A 40 2.08 13.71 10.67
CA GLU A 40 3.52 13.55 10.38
C GLU A 40 3.92 12.09 10.22
N LEU A 41 3.46 11.22 11.12
CA LEU A 41 3.67 9.77 11.04
C LEU A 41 3.08 9.21 9.74
N GLY A 42 1.88 9.64 9.37
CA GLY A 42 1.24 9.26 8.12
C GLY A 42 2.09 9.56 6.89
N LEU A 43 2.64 10.78 6.82
CA LEU A 43 3.55 11.19 5.74
C LEU A 43 4.82 10.32 5.72
N LEU A 44 5.43 10.05 6.89
CA LEU A 44 6.61 9.20 7.01
C LEU A 44 6.37 7.75 6.57
N ILE A 45 5.15 7.24 6.75
CA ILE A 45 4.73 5.89 6.37
C ILE A 45 4.40 5.79 4.86
N GLY A 46 4.27 6.95 4.19
CA GLY A 46 4.10 7.06 2.74
C GLY A 46 2.68 7.39 2.29
N TYR A 47 1.81 7.88 3.19
CA TYR A 47 0.55 8.51 2.80
C TYR A 47 0.81 9.91 2.21
N ASN A 48 -0.07 10.35 1.32
CA ASN A 48 -0.10 11.76 0.90
C ASN A 48 -1.13 12.56 1.72
N GLU A 49 -1.07 13.88 1.61
CA GLU A 49 -1.95 14.79 2.36
C GLU A 49 -3.44 14.54 2.10
N LEU A 50 -3.82 14.28 0.84
CA LEU A 50 -5.23 14.02 0.48
C LEU A 50 -5.75 12.72 1.11
N GLU A 51 -4.89 11.71 1.23
CA GLU A 51 -5.22 10.46 1.90
C GLU A 51 -5.37 10.66 3.40
N LEU A 52 -4.53 11.51 4.03
CA LEU A 52 -4.57 11.78 5.46
C LEU A 52 -5.75 12.64 5.90
N LYS A 53 -6.37 13.41 5.00
CA LYS A 53 -7.65 14.08 5.26
C LYS A 53 -8.80 13.10 5.55
N LYS A 54 -8.64 11.81 5.22
CA LYS A 54 -9.63 10.78 5.53
C LYS A 54 -9.41 10.24 6.95
N ASN A 55 -10.39 10.44 7.83
CA ASN A 55 -10.36 9.93 9.21
C ASN A 55 -10.07 8.43 9.32
N GLU A 56 -10.46 7.64 8.32
CA GLU A 56 -10.18 6.19 8.27
C GLU A 56 -8.68 5.88 8.23
N ASN A 57 -7.90 6.65 7.46
CA ASN A 57 -6.45 6.44 7.36
C ASN A 57 -5.74 6.89 8.64
N LEU A 58 -6.17 8.01 9.23
CA LEU A 58 -5.66 8.45 10.54
C LEU A 58 -6.00 7.44 11.65
N SER A 59 -7.22 6.88 11.62
CA SER A 59 -7.64 5.84 12.57
C SER A 59 -6.79 4.58 12.43
N ALA A 60 -6.45 4.19 11.20
CA ALA A 60 -5.58 3.04 10.95
C ALA A 60 -4.15 3.27 11.44
N ILE A 61 -3.61 4.49 11.27
CA ILE A 61 -2.30 4.86 11.81
C ILE A 61 -2.34 4.81 13.34
N LEU A 62 -3.38 5.36 13.97
CA LEU A 62 -3.58 5.33 15.41
C LEU A 62 -3.66 3.89 15.94
N GLU A 63 -4.39 3.02 15.28
CA GLU A 63 -4.49 1.60 15.65
C GLU A 63 -3.11 0.92 15.62
N VAL A 64 -2.32 1.18 14.59
CA VAL A 64 -0.95 0.64 14.51
C VAL A 64 -0.04 1.20 15.60
N CYS A 65 -0.21 2.47 16.00
CA CYS A 65 0.50 3.04 17.14
C CYS A 65 0.13 2.32 18.44
N ILE A 66 -1.15 2.02 18.67
CA ILE A 66 -1.63 1.27 19.83
C ILE A 66 -1.08 -0.16 19.81
N ASP A 67 -1.16 -0.85 18.68
CA ASP A 67 -0.63 -2.22 18.50
C ASP A 67 0.89 -2.28 18.73
N THR A 68 1.61 -1.24 18.31
CA THR A 68 3.06 -1.13 18.54
C THR A 68 3.39 -0.89 20.00
N PHE A 69 2.62 -0.04 20.68
CA PHE A 69 2.80 0.25 22.10
C PHE A 69 2.46 -0.96 22.99
N THR A 70 1.47 -1.75 22.59
CA THR A 70 1.00 -2.94 23.33
C THR A 70 1.79 -4.22 23.01
N ASP A 71 2.99 -4.09 22.44
CA ASP A 71 3.90 -5.19 22.07
C ASP A 71 3.36 -6.21 21.04
N HIS A 72 2.23 -5.92 20.38
CA HIS A 72 1.70 -6.77 19.29
C HIS A 72 2.49 -6.60 17.97
N PHE A 73 3.29 -5.53 17.84
CA PHE A 73 4.08 -5.24 16.65
C PHE A 73 5.57 -5.57 16.84
N PRO A 74 6.25 -6.19 15.84
CA PRO A 74 7.67 -6.47 15.97
C PRO A 74 8.49 -5.18 16.10
N LYS A 75 9.19 -5.03 17.23
CA LYS A 75 9.94 -3.85 17.71
C LYS A 75 10.94 -3.20 16.72
N ASN A 76 11.20 -3.84 15.58
CA ASN A 76 12.32 -3.47 14.69
C ASN A 76 11.92 -2.97 13.30
N ARG A 77 10.63 -2.80 12.95
CA ARG A 77 10.25 -2.34 11.61
C ARG A 77 9.06 -1.39 11.62
N LYS A 78 9.26 -0.21 11.02
CA LYS A 78 8.19 0.77 10.78
C LYS A 78 7.15 0.19 9.81
N PRO A 79 5.84 0.28 10.12
CA PRO A 79 4.78 -0.09 9.20
C PRO A 79 4.87 0.77 7.93
N SER A 80 4.56 0.19 6.78
CA SER A 80 4.43 0.91 5.51
C SER A 80 2.95 1.14 5.18
N ARG A 81 2.64 2.15 4.37
CA ARG A 81 1.25 2.41 3.94
C ARG A 81 0.55 1.15 3.41
N ASN A 82 1.26 0.36 2.60
CA ASN A 82 0.70 -0.84 1.99
C ASN A 82 0.47 -1.97 3.01
N SER A 83 1.27 -2.06 4.07
CA SER A 83 1.05 -3.08 5.11
C SER A 83 -0.14 -2.73 6.00
N ILE A 84 -0.32 -1.44 6.34
CA ILE A 84 -1.51 -0.96 7.06
C ILE A 84 -2.78 -1.27 6.24
N ARG A 85 -2.77 -0.95 4.94
CA ARG A 85 -3.89 -1.29 4.04
C ARG A 85 -4.18 -2.78 3.98
N LEU A 86 -3.15 -3.62 3.93
CA LEU A 86 -3.32 -5.07 3.91
C LEU A 86 -3.98 -5.58 5.20
N GLN A 87 -3.62 -5.01 6.36
CA GLN A 87 -4.25 -5.34 7.64
C GLN A 87 -5.73 -4.91 7.69
N GLN A 88 -6.06 -3.72 7.18
CA GLN A 88 -7.46 -3.27 7.08
C GLN A 88 -8.30 -4.20 6.19
N LEU A 89 -7.73 -4.62 5.05
CA LEU A 89 -8.36 -5.58 4.16
C LEU A 89 -8.59 -6.93 4.84
N HIS A 90 -7.59 -7.43 5.59
CA HIS A 90 -7.75 -8.67 6.35
C HIS A 90 -8.89 -8.58 7.36
N LYS A 91 -8.99 -7.49 8.13
CA LYS A 91 -10.08 -7.27 9.09
C LYS A 91 -11.45 -7.24 8.41
N THR A 92 -11.55 -6.56 7.26
CA THR A 92 -12.77 -6.49 6.47
C THR A 92 -13.18 -7.87 5.94
N ILE A 93 -12.22 -8.65 5.43
CA ILE A 93 -12.44 -10.01 4.93
C ILE A 93 -12.88 -10.93 6.07
N LYS A 94 -12.23 -10.86 7.23
CA LYS A 94 -12.61 -11.64 8.43
C LYS A 94 -14.01 -11.31 8.90
N PHE A 95 -14.35 -10.04 8.96
CA PHE A 95 -15.71 -9.63 9.30
C PHE A 95 -16.75 -10.22 8.33
N LYS A 96 -16.50 -10.20 7.02
CA LYS A 96 -17.42 -10.81 6.04
C LYS A 96 -17.49 -12.33 6.13
N GLU A 97 -16.37 -12.99 6.41
CA GLU A 97 -16.34 -14.43 6.69
C GLU A 97 -17.22 -14.76 7.90
N ASP A 98 -17.14 -13.96 8.97
CA ASP A 98 -17.96 -14.13 10.18
C ASP A 98 -19.45 -13.87 9.92
N GLU A 99 -19.80 -13.03 8.94
CA GLU A 99 -21.18 -12.86 8.42
C GLU A 99 -21.65 -14.03 7.53
N GLY A 100 -20.80 -15.03 7.27
CA GLY A 100 -21.13 -16.21 6.47
C GLY A 100 -20.88 -16.07 4.97
N TYR A 101 -20.17 -15.03 4.52
CA TYR A 101 -19.86 -14.84 3.11
C TYR A 101 -18.80 -15.84 2.63
N THR A 102 -18.98 -16.36 1.42
CA THR A 102 -17.96 -17.19 0.74
C THR A 102 -16.83 -16.31 0.17
N ASP A 103 -15.63 -16.88 -0.01
CA ASP A 103 -14.48 -16.14 -0.58
C ASP A 103 -14.80 -15.49 -1.94
N ALA A 104 -15.66 -16.10 -2.76
CA ALA A 104 -16.13 -15.54 -4.03
C ALA A 104 -17.02 -14.30 -3.81
N SER A 105 -18.02 -14.39 -2.92
CA SER A 105 -18.90 -13.26 -2.59
C SER A 105 -18.15 -12.11 -1.92
N ILE A 106 -17.12 -12.40 -1.11
CA ILE A 106 -16.24 -11.37 -0.54
C ILE A 106 -15.45 -10.67 -1.65
N ALA A 107 -14.94 -11.41 -2.65
CA ALA A 107 -14.23 -10.81 -3.77
C ALA A 107 -15.14 -9.89 -4.60
N GLU A 108 -16.42 -10.24 -4.77
CA GLU A 108 -17.42 -9.39 -5.42
C GLU A 108 -17.74 -8.15 -4.59
N PHE A 109 -17.93 -8.29 -3.29
CA PHE A 109 -18.11 -7.18 -2.36
C PHE A 109 -16.95 -6.17 -2.45
N LEU A 110 -15.70 -6.65 -2.44
CA LEU A 110 -14.52 -5.79 -2.53
C LEU A 110 -14.44 -5.05 -3.87
N LYS A 111 -14.87 -5.67 -4.96
CA LYS A 111 -14.98 -5.01 -6.27
C LYS A 111 -16.09 -3.96 -6.29
N TYR A 112 -17.28 -4.32 -5.79
CA TYR A 112 -18.45 -3.45 -5.77
C TYR A 112 -18.18 -2.15 -5.03
N TRP A 113 -17.50 -2.23 -3.88
CA TRP A 113 -17.13 -1.06 -3.07
C TRP A 113 -15.82 -0.38 -3.46
N ASP A 114 -15.23 -0.75 -4.60
CA ASP A 114 -13.99 -0.20 -5.15
C ASP A 114 -12.81 -0.22 -4.15
N TYR A 115 -12.66 -1.34 -3.43
CA TYR A 115 -11.49 -1.54 -2.58
C TYR A 115 -10.25 -1.65 -3.45
N GLN A 116 -9.24 -0.84 -3.14
CA GLN A 116 -7.95 -0.91 -3.81
C GLN A 116 -7.32 -2.28 -3.58
N THR A 117 -6.90 -2.93 -4.67
CA THR A 117 -6.25 -4.23 -4.58
C THR A 117 -4.87 -4.11 -3.91
N PRO A 118 -4.51 -5.08 -3.05
CA PRO A 118 -3.26 -5.00 -2.33
C PRO A 118 -2.06 -5.29 -3.26
N ILE A 119 -0.95 -4.66 -2.93
CA ILE A 119 0.36 -5.00 -3.47
C ILE A 119 0.89 -6.16 -2.64
N LEU A 120 1.12 -7.32 -3.24
CA LEU A 120 1.62 -8.51 -2.56
C LEU A 120 2.99 -8.93 -3.10
N PHE A 121 3.83 -9.41 -2.20
CA PHE A 121 5.10 -10.03 -2.51
C PHE A 121 4.89 -11.42 -3.11
N LYS A 122 5.48 -11.66 -4.28
CA LYS A 122 5.42 -12.94 -4.99
C LYS A 122 6.83 -13.39 -5.40
N ASN A 123 7.14 -14.65 -5.11
CA ASN A 123 8.28 -15.34 -5.71
C ASN A 123 7.90 -15.75 -7.14
N MET A 124 8.73 -15.39 -8.11
CA MET A 124 8.59 -15.76 -9.51
C MET A 124 9.87 -16.45 -9.96
N THR A 125 9.75 -17.42 -10.84
CA THR A 125 10.90 -17.98 -11.55
C THR A 125 10.85 -17.43 -12.97
N THR A 126 11.96 -16.85 -13.45
CA THR A 126 12.07 -16.45 -14.85
C THR A 126 12.09 -17.67 -15.75
N GLN A 127 11.90 -17.47 -17.06
CA GLN A 127 12.07 -18.53 -18.06
C GLN A 127 13.46 -19.17 -17.97
N ASP A 128 14.48 -18.39 -17.60
CA ASP A 128 15.85 -18.87 -17.39
C ASP A 128 16.09 -19.58 -16.04
N GLY A 129 15.02 -19.93 -15.31
CA GLY A 129 15.13 -20.61 -14.01
C GLY A 129 15.55 -19.71 -12.83
N MET A 130 15.71 -18.40 -13.05
CA MET A 130 16.17 -17.47 -12.02
C MET A 130 15.03 -17.09 -11.07
N LYS A 131 15.23 -17.31 -9.77
CA LYS A 131 14.25 -16.91 -8.74
C LYS A 131 14.30 -15.39 -8.54
N MET A 132 13.23 -14.71 -8.95
CA MET A 132 12.98 -13.29 -8.71
C MET A 132 11.93 -13.06 -7.65
N LYS A 133 12.07 -11.93 -6.96
CA LYS A 133 11.17 -11.47 -5.91
C LYS A 133 10.55 -10.16 -6.37
N LYS A 134 9.22 -10.13 -6.57
CA LYS A 134 8.53 -8.94 -7.09
C LYS A 134 7.25 -8.66 -6.30
N PHE A 135 7.00 -7.37 -6.08
CA PHE A 135 5.70 -6.88 -5.61
C PHE A 135 4.77 -6.73 -6.81
N LYS A 136 3.57 -7.31 -6.72
CA LYS A 136 2.57 -7.25 -7.80
C LYS A 136 1.22 -6.82 -7.23
N LEU A 137 0.53 -5.94 -7.96
CA LEU A 137 -0.90 -5.75 -7.79
C LEU A 137 -1.62 -7.04 -8.21
N ILE A 138 -2.44 -7.56 -7.31
CA ILE A 138 -3.32 -8.69 -7.61
C ILE A 138 -4.71 -8.19 -7.99
N SER A 139 -5.47 -8.96 -8.76
CA SER A 139 -6.89 -8.71 -8.95
C SER A 139 -7.70 -9.40 -7.85
N TRP A 140 -8.87 -8.84 -7.52
CA TRP A 140 -9.80 -9.51 -6.62
C TRP A 140 -10.30 -10.82 -7.22
N SER A 141 -10.12 -11.89 -6.46
CA SER A 141 -10.52 -13.26 -6.77
C SER A 141 -10.74 -14.02 -5.46
N ASP A 142 -11.50 -15.10 -5.50
CA ASP A 142 -11.64 -16.08 -4.42
C ASP A 142 -10.28 -16.49 -3.83
N LYS A 143 -9.31 -16.84 -4.68
CA LYS A 143 -7.95 -17.22 -4.28
C LYS A 143 -7.18 -16.08 -3.61
N ALA A 144 -7.42 -14.84 -4.00
CA ALA A 144 -6.82 -13.67 -3.36
C ALA A 144 -7.39 -13.47 -1.95
N VAL A 145 -8.71 -13.57 -1.80
CA VAL A 145 -9.41 -13.48 -0.52
C VAL A 145 -8.92 -14.58 0.43
N ALA A 146 -8.93 -15.84 -0.02
CA ALA A 146 -8.47 -16.99 0.75
C ALA A 146 -7.05 -16.80 1.30
N ARG A 147 -6.15 -16.22 0.50
CA ARG A 147 -4.78 -15.92 0.94
C ARG A 147 -4.73 -14.82 1.99
N ILE A 148 -5.38 -13.68 1.75
CA ILE A 148 -5.35 -12.53 2.69
C ILE A 148 -6.01 -12.89 4.02
N LYS A 149 -6.98 -13.81 3.98
CA LYS A 149 -7.67 -14.35 5.16
C LYS A 149 -6.76 -15.16 6.09
N SER A 150 -5.71 -15.80 5.58
CA SER A 150 -4.76 -16.57 6.40
C SER A 150 -3.89 -15.63 7.26
N PRO A 151 -3.89 -15.80 8.60
CA PRO A 151 -3.03 -15.03 9.50
C PRO A 151 -1.54 -15.21 9.20
N GLU A 152 -1.13 -16.43 8.85
CA GLU A 152 0.27 -16.75 8.51
C GLU A 152 0.72 -15.99 7.26
N TYR A 153 -0.12 -16.03 6.21
CA TYR A 153 0.14 -15.31 4.98
C TYR A 153 0.14 -13.80 5.20
N LEU A 154 -0.80 -13.28 5.98
CA LEU A 154 -0.86 -11.86 6.35
C LEU A 154 0.44 -11.43 7.04
N LYS A 155 0.92 -12.20 8.01
CA LYS A 155 2.17 -11.91 8.73
C LYS A 155 3.36 -11.88 7.80
N GLU A 156 3.53 -12.91 6.96
CA GLU A 156 4.62 -12.98 5.98
C GLU A 156 4.61 -11.77 5.03
N GLN A 157 3.45 -11.45 4.45
CA GLN A 157 3.30 -10.33 3.53
C GLN A 157 3.52 -8.97 4.19
N THR A 158 3.01 -8.79 5.41
CA THR A 158 3.24 -7.59 6.22
C THR A 158 4.74 -7.39 6.48
N GLU A 159 5.45 -8.46 6.83
CA GLU A 159 6.91 -8.41 7.00
C GLU A 159 7.63 -8.05 5.70
N HIS A 160 7.17 -8.55 4.56
CA HIS A 160 7.72 -8.19 3.25
C HIS A 160 7.47 -6.72 2.89
N LEU A 161 6.25 -6.22 3.12
CA LEU A 161 5.86 -4.84 2.85
C LEU A 161 6.53 -3.82 3.78
N ASN A 162 6.91 -4.25 4.98
CA ASN A 162 7.68 -3.44 5.94
C ASN A 162 9.19 -3.48 5.69
N LYS A 163 9.69 -4.38 4.82
CA LYS A 163 11.10 -4.34 4.41
C LYS A 163 11.29 -3.11 3.53
N ARG A 164 12.14 -2.17 3.97
CA ARG A 164 12.63 -1.11 3.09
C ARG A 164 13.26 -1.77 1.85
N PRO A 165 12.92 -1.35 0.62
CA PRO A 165 13.72 -1.75 -0.52
C PRO A 165 15.15 -1.31 -0.22
N LYS A 166 16.10 -2.26 -0.20
CA LYS A 166 17.52 -1.91 -0.16
C LYS A 166 17.73 -1.05 -1.40
N ARG A 167 17.92 0.26 -1.24
CA ARG A 167 18.52 1.08 -2.29
C ARG A 167 19.89 0.46 -2.53
N THR A 168 20.00 -0.42 -3.53
CA THR A 168 21.27 -0.59 -4.21
C THR A 168 21.51 0.76 -4.84
N LEU A 169 22.20 1.66 -4.13
CA LEU A 169 22.98 2.71 -4.75
C LEU A 169 23.92 1.96 -5.69
N ARG A 170 23.47 1.77 -6.93
CA ARG A 170 24.36 1.40 -8.02
C ARG A 170 25.29 2.60 -8.07
N LYS A 171 26.47 2.49 -7.44
CA LYS A 171 27.59 3.38 -7.73
C LYS A 171 27.65 3.35 -9.26
N GLN A 172 27.19 4.42 -9.92
CA GLN A 172 27.55 4.62 -11.30
C GLN A 172 29.07 4.54 -11.26
N ARG A 173 29.64 3.50 -11.89
CA ARG A 173 31.07 3.53 -12.19
C ARG A 173 31.24 4.85 -12.92
N THR A 174 31.98 5.76 -12.30
CA THR A 174 32.49 6.96 -12.96
C THR A 174 33.22 6.41 -14.18
N VAL A 175 32.56 6.42 -15.33
CA VAL A 175 33.25 6.23 -16.60
C VAL A 175 34.07 7.49 -16.71
N GLU A 176 35.39 7.35 -16.53
CA GLU A 176 36.32 8.44 -16.80
C GLU A 176 35.92 9.07 -18.14
N PRO A 177 35.77 10.40 -18.21
CA PRO A 177 35.44 11.05 -19.47
C PRO A 177 36.56 10.71 -20.44
N GLN A 178 36.26 9.88 -21.44
CA GLN A 178 37.17 9.64 -22.55
C GLN A 178 37.49 11.01 -23.13
N LYS A 179 38.76 11.42 -23.00
CA LYS A 179 39.31 12.60 -23.68
C LYS A 179 38.95 12.46 -25.15
N ARG A 180 37.98 13.26 -25.62
CA ARG A 180 37.75 13.42 -27.05
C ARG A 180 39.08 13.91 -27.64
N LYS A 181 39.75 13.06 -28.42
CA LYS A 181 40.87 13.48 -29.25
C LYS A 181 40.37 14.66 -30.09
N LYS A 182 41.01 15.82 -29.96
CA LYS A 182 40.83 16.92 -30.91
C LYS A 182 41.15 16.33 -32.28
N ARG A 183 40.22 16.40 -33.21
CA ARG A 183 40.52 16.13 -34.63
C ARG A 183 41.39 17.28 -35.11
N ASP A 184 42.53 16.95 -35.68
CA ASP A 184 43.43 17.92 -36.27
C ASP A 184 42.74 18.59 -37.47
N PHE A 185 42.84 19.91 -37.54
CA PHE A 185 42.14 20.77 -38.50
C PHE A 185 42.57 20.55 -39.97
N GLU A 186 43.63 19.77 -40.21
CA GLU A 186 44.23 19.56 -41.52
C GLU A 186 43.60 18.42 -42.34
N ASP A 187 42.80 17.55 -41.73
CA ASP A 187 42.13 16.43 -42.44
C ASP A 187 40.77 16.81 -43.07
N MET A 188 40.34 18.07 -42.93
CA MET A 188 39.02 18.52 -43.40
C MET A 188 39.02 19.09 -44.83
N PHE A 189 40.19 19.17 -45.49
CA PHE A 189 40.34 19.77 -46.83
C PHE A 189 41.20 18.95 -47.81
N ARG A 190 41.20 17.62 -47.71
CA ARG A 190 41.79 16.76 -48.76
C ARG A 190 40.71 16.14 -49.63
N TYR A 191 40.42 16.85 -50.72
CA TYR A 191 40.07 16.43 -52.08
C TYR A 191 39.08 15.27 -52.29
N GLU A 192 37.99 15.59 -52.99
CA GLU A 192 37.77 15.10 -54.37
C GLU A 192 37.23 16.26 -55.24
N ILE A 193 38.04 16.68 -56.22
CA ILE A 193 37.61 16.90 -57.61
C ILE A 193 38.11 15.66 -58.35
#